data_AF-A0A495ZQ47-F1
#
_entry.id   AF-A0A495ZQ47-F1
#
_cell.length_a   1.000
_cell.length_b   1.000
_cell.length_c   1.000
_cell.angle_alpha   90.00
_cell.angle_beta   90.00
_cell.angle_gamma   90.00
#
_symmetry.space_group_name_H-M   'P 1'
#
loop_
_entity.id
_entity.type
_entity.pdbx_description
1 polymer ?
#
loop_
_entity_poly.entity_id
_entity_poly.type
_entity_poly.pdbx_seq_one_letter_code
_entity_poly.pdbx_strand_id
1 'polypeptide(L)'
;MLTTTLFCAVGLQVGLAEEENMSREDLQITIDAQRVAFTAPPVLREGKWFVPLEPFAKQLGLKVEYPEGTKMAVLCGGASELCVPLEFQDIALQASTGWHKGVVDIDGVTYVQPAQVTEPFGFEIYEVSVNRLEIIQSMHLAPEFTLPDLEGTPRRLRDFRGKKTLLYVWGSW
;
A
#
# COMPACT_ATOMS: atom_id res chain seq x y z
N MET A 1 -56.19 33.52 -40.50
CA MET A 1 -54.94 32.87 -40.95
C MET A 1 -54.50 31.93 -39.86
N LEU A 2 -54.56 30.62 -40.12
CA LEU A 2 -54.39 29.55 -39.13
C LEU A 2 -52.97 28.99 -39.27
N THR A 3 -52.08 29.29 -38.34
CA THR A 3 -50.70 28.76 -38.31
C THR A 3 -50.67 27.45 -37.53
N THR A 4 -50.51 26.34 -38.25
CA THR A 4 -50.32 25.00 -37.68
C THR A 4 -48.84 24.84 -37.29
N THR A 5 -48.53 24.93 -36.00
CA THR A 5 -47.19 24.61 -35.46
C THR A 5 -47.03 23.11 -35.23
N LEU A 6 -46.05 22.55 -35.93
CA LEU A 6 -45.54 21.19 -35.85
C LEU A 6 -44.84 20.97 -34.50
N PHE A 7 -45.35 20.06 -33.66
CA PHE A 7 -44.71 19.65 -32.41
C PHE A 7 -43.67 18.56 -32.68
N CYS A 8 -42.38 18.89 -32.51
CA CYS A 8 -41.30 17.91 -32.39
C CYS A 8 -41.40 17.21 -31.03
N ALA A 9 -41.63 15.89 -31.04
CA ALA A 9 -41.45 15.04 -29.87
C ALA A 9 -39.95 14.89 -29.60
N VAL A 10 -39.42 15.64 -28.63
CA VAL A 10 -38.09 15.40 -28.07
C VAL A 10 -38.25 14.35 -26.98
N GLY A 11 -37.81 13.12 -27.28
CA GLY A 11 -37.74 12.04 -26.31
C GLY A 11 -36.74 12.37 -25.21
N LEU A 12 -37.24 12.57 -23.99
CA LEU A 12 -36.41 12.74 -22.81
C LEU A 12 -36.03 11.33 -22.31
N GLN A 13 -34.93 10.78 -22.84
CA GLN A 13 -34.21 9.70 -22.16
C GLN A 13 -33.54 10.31 -20.93
N VAL A 14 -34.21 10.22 -19.76
CA VAL A 14 -33.53 10.42 -18.48
C VAL A 14 -32.67 9.19 -18.27
N GLY A 15 -31.37 9.37 -18.54
CA GLY A 15 -30.34 8.39 -18.29
C GLY A 15 -30.41 7.92 -16.84
N LEU A 16 -30.18 6.62 -16.69
CA LEU A 16 -29.82 5.98 -15.43
C LEU A 16 -28.77 6.85 -14.75
N ALA A 17 -29.01 7.15 -13.48
CA ALA A 17 -28.06 7.78 -12.59
C ALA A 17 -26.68 7.12 -12.77
N GLU A 18 -25.72 7.92 -13.25
CA GLU A 18 -24.31 7.67 -13.02
C GLU A 18 -24.14 7.52 -11.51
N GLU A 19 -23.95 6.28 -11.04
CA GLU A 19 -23.24 6.06 -9.80
C GLU A 19 -21.91 6.80 -9.93
N GLU A 20 -21.72 7.79 -9.08
CA GLU A 20 -20.57 8.67 -9.05
C GLU A 20 -19.28 7.85 -9.05
N ASN A 21 -18.67 7.76 -10.22
CA ASN A 21 -17.31 7.28 -10.44
C ASN A 21 -16.34 8.34 -9.87
N MET A 22 -16.36 8.51 -8.55
CA MET A 22 -15.36 9.25 -7.82
C MET A 22 -14.04 8.51 -7.95
N SER A 23 -13.26 8.93 -8.94
CA SER A 23 -11.80 8.84 -9.00
C SER A 23 -11.21 7.54 -8.45
N ARG A 24 -11.16 6.49 -9.29
CA ARG A 24 -10.23 5.36 -9.13
C ARG A 24 -8.79 5.88 -9.15
N GLU A 25 -8.35 6.41 -8.03
CA GLU A 25 -6.93 6.61 -7.77
C GLU A 25 -6.32 5.23 -7.56
N ASP A 26 -5.84 4.62 -8.65
CA ASP A 26 -5.23 3.29 -8.61
C ASP A 26 -3.96 3.34 -7.76
N LEU A 27 -4.03 2.84 -6.54
CA LEU A 27 -2.88 2.68 -5.65
C LEU A 27 -1.78 1.88 -6.37
N GLN A 28 -0.61 2.49 -6.53
CA GLN A 28 0.58 1.86 -7.10
C GLN A 28 1.51 1.43 -5.97
N ILE A 29 1.71 0.12 -5.83
CA ILE A 29 2.67 -0.41 -4.87
C ILE A 29 3.80 -1.09 -5.64
N THR A 30 5.04 -0.84 -5.21
CA THR A 30 6.21 -1.61 -5.64
C THR A 30 6.94 -2.19 -4.45
N ILE A 31 7.39 -3.43 -4.55
CA ILE A 31 8.28 -4.09 -3.57
C ILE A 31 9.63 -4.29 -4.27
N ASP A 32 10.70 -3.70 -3.74
CA ASP A 32 12.04 -3.71 -4.34
C ASP A 32 12.01 -3.35 -5.85
N ALA A 33 11.30 -2.27 -6.17
CA ALA A 33 11.02 -1.76 -7.53
C ALA A 33 10.16 -2.67 -8.45
N GLN A 34 9.71 -3.84 -7.99
CA GLN A 34 8.77 -4.69 -8.72
C GLN A 34 7.32 -4.32 -8.38
N ARG A 35 6.49 -4.07 -9.40
CA ARG A 35 5.08 -3.72 -9.21
C ARG A 35 4.27 -4.86 -8.58
N VAL A 36 3.41 -4.50 -7.64
CA VAL A 36 2.44 -5.41 -7.03
C VAL A 36 1.20 -5.54 -7.91
N ALA A 37 0.76 -6.77 -8.12
CA ALA A 37 -0.47 -7.07 -8.84
C ALA A 37 -1.49 -7.63 -7.85
N PHE A 38 -2.69 -7.03 -7.85
CA PHE A 38 -3.80 -7.46 -7.00
C PHE A 38 -4.91 -8.08 -7.84
N THR A 39 -5.49 -9.16 -7.31
CA THR A 39 -6.68 -9.81 -7.90
C THR A 39 -7.97 -9.05 -7.60
N ALA A 40 -8.01 -8.34 -6.48
CA ALA A 40 -9.04 -7.37 -6.12
C ALA A 40 -8.40 -5.98 -5.94
N PRO A 41 -9.08 -4.87 -6.29
CA PRO A 41 -8.47 -3.55 -6.20
C PRO A 41 -8.22 -3.14 -4.74
N PRO A 42 -7.13 -2.42 -4.44
CA PRO A 42 -6.98 -1.74 -3.16
C PRO A 42 -8.14 -0.78 -2.89
N VAL A 43 -8.47 -0.58 -1.61
CA VAL A 43 -9.60 0.25 -1.16
C VAL A 43 -9.10 1.35 -0.24
N LEU A 44 -9.53 2.59 -0.47
CA LEU A 44 -9.30 3.71 0.43
C LEU A 44 -10.48 3.83 1.40
N ARG A 45 -10.25 3.67 2.70
CA ARG A 45 -11.26 3.89 3.76
C ARG A 45 -10.68 4.78 4.84
N GLU A 46 -11.42 5.82 5.22
CA GLU A 46 -11.02 6.76 6.28
C GLU A 46 -9.61 7.36 6.06
N GLY A 47 -9.26 7.62 4.79
CA GLY A 47 -7.94 8.14 4.41
C GLY A 47 -6.79 7.14 4.51
N LYS A 48 -7.09 5.85 4.69
CA LYS A 48 -6.08 4.77 4.76
C LYS A 48 -6.28 3.75 3.65
N TRP A 49 -5.17 3.37 3.03
CA TRP A 49 -5.15 2.33 2.02
C TRP A 49 -5.21 0.95 2.64
N PHE A 50 -6.10 0.13 2.11
CA PHE A 50 -6.25 -1.29 2.41
C PHE A 50 -5.97 -2.10 1.15
N VAL A 51 -5.17 -3.16 1.28
CA VAL A 51 -4.78 -4.04 0.18
C VAL A 51 -5.21 -5.48 0.47
N PRO A 52 -5.51 -6.29 -0.56
CA PRO A 52 -5.79 -7.71 -0.35
C PRO A 52 -4.59 -8.42 0.29
N LEU A 53 -4.83 -9.08 1.42
CA LEU A 53 -3.81 -9.63 2.30
C LEU A 53 -2.96 -10.70 1.60
N GLU A 54 -3.58 -11.72 0.99
CA GLU A 54 -2.83 -12.85 0.44
C GLU A 54 -1.87 -12.46 -0.70
N PRO A 55 -2.29 -11.77 -1.77
CA PRO A 55 -1.37 -11.43 -2.86
C PRO A 55 -0.26 -10.49 -2.38
N PHE A 56 -0.57 -9.58 -1.46
CA PHE A 56 0.41 -8.67 -0.88
C PHE A 56 1.46 -9.41 -0.05
N ALA A 57 1.02 -10.23 0.91
CA ALA A 57 1.90 -11.04 1.76
C ALA A 57 2.76 -11.99 0.93
N LYS A 58 2.17 -12.66 -0.08
CA LYS A 58 2.89 -13.56 -0.98
C LYS A 58 4.05 -12.87 -1.69
N GLN A 59 3.87 -11.62 -2.11
CA GLN A 59 4.92 -10.90 -2.85
C GLN A 59 6.04 -10.40 -1.94
N LEU A 60 5.76 -10.23 -0.64
CA LEU A 60 6.77 -10.03 0.41
C LEU A 60 7.46 -11.35 0.83
N GLY A 61 7.10 -12.48 0.19
CA GLY A 61 7.62 -13.81 0.56
C GLY A 61 7.04 -14.37 1.86
N LEU A 62 5.91 -13.82 2.32
CA LEU A 62 5.21 -14.25 3.53
C LEU A 62 4.10 -15.25 3.20
N LYS A 63 3.81 -16.12 4.17
CA LYS A 63 2.68 -17.04 4.16
C LYS A 63 1.56 -16.49 5.03
N VAL A 64 0.32 -16.77 4.64
CA VAL A 64 -0.87 -16.43 5.40
C VAL A 64 -1.55 -17.73 5.83
N GLU A 65 -1.82 -17.88 7.11
CA GLU A 65 -2.54 -19.01 7.68
C GLU A 65 -3.80 -18.53 8.40
N TYR A 66 -4.87 -19.32 8.34
CA TYR A 66 -6.14 -19.05 9.01
C TYR A 66 -6.43 -20.22 9.95
N PRO A 67 -6.01 -20.15 11.23
CA PRO A 67 -6.20 -21.26 12.16
C PRO A 67 -7.69 -21.55 12.41
N GLU A 68 -8.07 -22.84 12.38
CA GLU A 68 -9.46 -23.25 12.58
C GLU A 68 -10.01 -22.78 13.94
N GLY A 69 -11.27 -22.31 13.94
CA GLY A 69 -11.94 -21.84 15.15
C GLY A 69 -11.43 -20.49 15.69
N THR A 70 -10.54 -19.81 14.96
CA THR A 70 -10.03 -18.48 15.33
C THR A 70 -10.52 -17.39 14.36
N LYS A 71 -10.66 -16.16 14.85
CA LYS A 71 -10.98 -14.98 14.03
C LYS A 71 -9.72 -14.16 13.74
N MET A 72 -8.71 -14.80 13.16
CA MET A 72 -7.43 -14.14 12.86
C MET A 72 -6.79 -14.72 11.60
N ALA A 73 -6.02 -13.88 10.94
CA ALA A 73 -5.02 -14.30 9.97
C ALA A 73 -3.64 -14.30 10.66
N VAL A 74 -2.79 -15.26 10.35
CA VAL A 74 -1.41 -15.33 10.87
C VAL A 74 -0.46 -15.17 9.69
N LEU A 75 0.35 -14.12 9.72
CA LEU A 75 1.42 -13.88 8.77
C LEU A 75 2.67 -14.58 9.26
N CYS A 76 3.26 -15.48 8.49
CA CYS A 76 4.52 -16.14 8.85
C CYS A 76 5.57 -15.97 7.74
N GLY A 77 6.81 -15.66 8.11
CA GLY A 77 7.92 -15.63 7.16
C GLY A 77 8.98 -14.57 7.46
N GLY A 78 9.72 -14.19 6.41
CA GLY A 78 10.88 -13.31 6.52
C GLY A 78 12.13 -14.03 7.02
N ALA A 79 13.20 -13.26 7.26
CA ALA A 79 14.51 -13.80 7.66
C ALA A 79 14.55 -14.35 9.11
N SER A 80 13.47 -14.16 9.88
CA SER A 80 13.46 -14.37 11.34
C SER A 80 12.48 -15.45 11.84
N GLU A 81 11.89 -16.27 10.96
CA GLU A 81 10.86 -17.28 11.32
C GLU A 81 9.71 -16.67 12.16
N LEU A 82 9.42 -15.38 11.95
CA LEU A 82 8.45 -14.64 12.74
C LEU A 82 7.03 -14.95 12.26
N CYS A 83 6.11 -15.15 13.21
CA CYS A 83 4.68 -15.22 12.95
C CYS A 83 3.95 -14.09 13.68
N VAL A 84 3.12 -13.35 12.95
CA VAL A 84 2.39 -12.18 13.44
C VAL A 84 0.89 -12.41 13.30
N PRO A 85 0.15 -12.47 14.41
CA PRO A 85 -1.30 -12.57 14.38
C PRO A 85 -1.95 -11.22 14.01
N LEU A 86 -2.94 -11.26 13.14
CA LEU A 86 -3.80 -10.15 12.76
C LEU A 86 -5.26 -10.53 13.04
N GLU A 87 -5.88 -9.84 14.00
CA GLU A 87 -7.28 -10.09 14.38
C GLU A 87 -8.24 -9.51 13.33
N PHE A 88 -9.35 -10.20 13.06
CA PHE A 88 -10.42 -9.63 12.24
C PHE A 88 -11.15 -8.55 13.03
N GLN A 89 -11.24 -7.36 12.45
CA GLN A 89 -11.94 -6.24 13.07
C GLN A 89 -13.42 -6.29 12.71
N ASP A 90 -14.26 -6.32 13.74
CA ASP A 90 -15.67 -6.04 13.57
C ASP A 90 -15.85 -4.55 13.27
N ILE A 91 -16.47 -4.23 12.13
CA ILE A 91 -16.71 -2.87 11.61
C ILE A 91 -17.41 -1.95 12.66
N ALA A 92 -18.08 -2.53 13.66
CA ALA A 92 -18.82 -1.82 14.70
C ALA A 92 -17.97 -1.22 15.85
N LEU A 93 -16.67 -1.53 15.97
CA LEU A 93 -15.83 -1.11 17.11
C LEU A 93 -14.78 -0.04 16.80
N GLN A 94 -14.86 0.59 15.62
CA GLN A 94 -13.83 1.48 15.04
C GLN A 94 -13.59 2.83 15.77
N ALA A 95 -14.30 3.16 16.84
CA ALA A 95 -14.38 4.55 17.30
C ALA A 95 -13.58 4.92 18.57
N SER A 96 -12.95 3.99 19.31
CA SER A 96 -12.51 4.32 20.69
C SER A 96 -11.07 4.04 21.10
N THR A 97 -10.26 3.31 20.32
CA THR A 97 -8.88 3.00 20.75
C THR A 97 -7.93 3.14 19.57
N GLY A 98 -7.24 4.28 19.47
CA GLY A 98 -6.27 4.55 18.42
C GLY A 98 -5.35 3.36 18.15
N TRP A 99 -5.18 3.06 16.86
CA TRP A 99 -4.38 1.96 16.28
C TRP A 99 -5.02 0.56 16.35
N HIS A 100 -6.05 0.33 15.56
CA HIS A 100 -6.55 -1.03 15.34
C HIS A 100 -5.63 -1.81 14.38
N LYS A 101 -4.72 -2.63 14.94
CA LYS A 101 -3.96 -3.65 14.19
C LYS A 101 -4.89 -4.80 13.84
N GLY A 102 -5.03 -5.14 12.55
CA GLY A 102 -5.89 -6.26 12.16
C GLY A 102 -6.33 -6.22 10.71
N VAL A 103 -7.12 -7.22 10.34
CA VAL A 103 -7.64 -7.42 9.00
C VAL A 103 -9.14 -7.13 8.96
N VAL A 104 -9.66 -6.81 7.77
CA VAL A 104 -11.08 -6.57 7.55
C VAL A 104 -11.53 -7.43 6.38
N ASP A 105 -12.66 -8.13 6.52
CA ASP A 105 -13.30 -8.79 5.39
C ASP A 105 -14.16 -7.78 4.61
N ILE A 106 -13.93 -7.68 3.31
CA ILE A 106 -14.75 -6.88 2.40
C ILE A 106 -15.11 -7.78 1.22
N ASP A 107 -16.39 -8.14 1.13
CA ASP A 107 -16.94 -8.99 0.08
C ASP A 107 -16.21 -10.33 -0.08
N GLY A 108 -15.80 -10.95 1.05
CA GLY A 108 -15.10 -12.23 1.05
C GLY A 108 -13.61 -12.15 0.71
N VAL A 109 -13.03 -10.95 0.66
CA VAL A 109 -11.60 -10.72 0.52
C VAL A 109 -11.06 -10.11 1.81
N THR A 110 -9.99 -10.70 2.36
CA THR A 110 -9.30 -10.19 3.55
C THR A 110 -8.40 -9.03 3.18
N TYR A 111 -8.65 -7.85 3.73
CA TYR A 111 -7.87 -6.63 3.52
C TYR A 111 -7.06 -6.25 4.75
N VAL A 112 -5.92 -5.58 4.52
CA VAL A 112 -5.00 -5.12 5.56
C VAL A 112 -4.35 -3.79 5.17
N GLN A 113 -3.95 -2.99 6.15
CA GLN A 113 -3.10 -1.82 5.88
C GLN A 113 -1.67 -2.28 5.60
N PRO A 114 -0.99 -1.78 4.54
CA PRO A 114 0.36 -2.20 4.19
C PRO A 114 1.35 -2.21 5.37
N ALA A 115 1.33 -1.15 6.18
CA ALA A 115 2.20 -1.00 7.36
C ALA A 115 2.11 -2.17 8.36
N GLN A 116 0.92 -2.75 8.53
CA GLN A 116 0.70 -3.86 9.47
C GLN A 116 1.34 -5.18 9.01
N VAL A 117 1.59 -5.31 7.71
CA VAL A 117 2.30 -6.46 7.12
C VAL A 117 3.79 -6.15 6.99
N THR A 118 4.19 -4.93 6.67
CA THR A 118 5.59 -4.61 6.36
C THR A 118 6.43 -4.38 7.61
N GLU A 119 5.93 -3.60 8.59
CA GLU A 119 6.71 -3.18 9.76
C GLU A 119 7.23 -4.35 10.59
N PRO A 120 6.42 -5.40 10.92
CA PRO A 120 6.90 -6.49 11.76
C PRO A 120 8.03 -7.30 11.13
N PHE A 121 8.11 -7.29 9.79
CA PHE A 121 9.08 -8.07 9.02
C PHE A 121 10.25 -7.21 8.51
N GLY A 122 10.37 -5.98 9.00
CA GLY A 122 11.51 -5.10 8.72
C GLY A 122 11.53 -4.53 7.30
N PHE A 123 10.37 -4.41 6.65
CA PHE A 123 10.24 -3.66 5.40
C PHE A 123 9.96 -2.20 5.71
N GLU A 124 10.59 -1.29 4.96
CA GLU A 124 10.33 0.14 5.05
C GLU A 124 9.32 0.56 3.99
N ILE A 125 8.36 1.41 4.35
CA ILE A 125 7.41 2.03 3.42
C ILE A 125 7.84 3.47 3.17
N TYR A 126 7.97 3.83 1.90
CA TYR A 126 8.17 5.17 1.41
C TYR A 126 6.89 5.63 0.68
N GLU A 127 6.22 6.62 1.27
CA GLU A 127 5.09 7.30 0.63
C GLU A 127 5.62 8.30 -0.41
N VAL A 128 5.63 7.91 -1.67
CA VAL A 128 6.12 8.76 -2.77
C VAL A 128 5.05 9.76 -3.20
N SER A 129 3.78 9.37 -3.08
CA SER A 129 2.60 10.24 -3.24
C SER A 129 1.40 9.58 -2.56
N VAL A 130 0.26 10.29 -2.52
CA VAL A 130 -1.00 9.78 -1.96
C VAL A 130 -1.40 8.39 -2.47
N ASN A 131 -1.02 8.04 -3.72
CA ASN A 131 -1.38 6.78 -4.38
C ASN A 131 -0.16 5.97 -4.82
N ARG A 132 1.02 6.26 -4.27
CA ARG A 132 2.24 5.52 -4.60
C ARG A 132 3.03 5.18 -3.36
N LEU A 133 3.14 3.88 -3.10
CA LEU A 133 3.93 3.32 -2.01
C LEU A 133 5.09 2.53 -2.60
N GLU A 134 6.30 2.83 -2.13
CA GLU A 134 7.49 2.04 -2.40
C GLU A 134 7.87 1.28 -1.13
N ILE A 135 7.94 -0.04 -1.23
CA ILE A 135 8.28 -0.93 -0.12
C ILE A 135 9.65 -1.54 -0.41
N ILE A 136 10.56 -1.44 0.54
CA ILE A 136 11.94 -1.89 0.37
C ILE A 136 12.30 -2.78 1.54
N GLN A 137 12.91 -3.94 1.27
CA GLN A 137 13.46 -4.75 2.34
C GLN A 137 14.69 -4.06 2.94
N SER A 138 14.78 -3.89 4.26
CA SER A 138 15.85 -3.11 4.89
C SER A 138 17.28 -3.55 4.51
N MET A 139 17.47 -4.82 4.14
CA MET A 139 18.78 -5.32 3.65
C MET A 139 19.20 -4.75 2.28
N HIS A 140 18.26 -4.20 1.50
CA HIS A 140 18.54 -3.49 0.24
C HIS A 140 18.86 -2.01 0.46
N LEU A 141 18.68 -1.48 1.67
CA LEU A 141 19.04 -0.09 1.97
C LEU A 141 20.53 -0.01 2.28
N ALA A 142 21.21 0.92 1.62
CA ALA A 142 22.57 1.27 2.04
C ALA A 142 22.51 1.77 3.49
N PRO A 143 23.36 1.25 4.40
CA PRO A 143 23.34 1.64 5.79
C PRO A 143 23.58 3.15 5.92
N GLU A 144 22.94 3.80 6.88
CA GLU A 144 23.25 5.20 7.18
C GLU A 144 24.69 5.29 7.67
N PHE A 145 25.52 6.05 6.95
CA PHE A 145 26.87 6.38 7.35
C PHE A 145 27.16 7.86 7.16
N THR A 146 28.16 8.33 7.90
CA THR A 146 28.75 9.66 7.75
C THR A 146 30.23 9.47 7.46
N LEU A 147 30.71 10.04 6.36
CA LEU A 147 32.13 10.04 6.00
C LEU A 147 32.58 11.49 5.74
N PRO A 148 33.82 11.85 6.04
CA PRO A 148 34.37 13.12 5.58
C PRO A 148 34.51 13.12 4.05
N ASP A 149 34.28 14.27 3.42
CA ASP A 149 34.71 14.50 2.03
C ASP A 149 36.22 14.81 1.95
N LEU A 150 36.70 15.18 0.76
CA LEU A 150 38.12 15.46 0.52
C LEU A 150 38.63 16.66 1.31
N GLU A 151 37.74 17.58 1.68
CA GLU A 151 38.02 18.75 2.49
C GLU A 151 37.87 18.47 4.00
N GLY A 152 37.54 17.23 4.39
CA GLY A 152 37.31 16.83 5.77
C GLY A 152 35.93 17.19 6.31
N THR A 153 35.02 17.71 5.46
CA THR A 153 33.67 18.07 5.87
C THR A 153 32.82 16.82 6.03
N PRO A 154 32.17 16.59 7.17
CA PRO A 154 31.28 15.46 7.33
C PRO A 154 30.11 15.50 6.33
N ARG A 155 29.94 14.44 5.56
CA ARG A 155 28.81 14.20 4.65
C ARG A 155 28.04 12.98 5.09
N ARG A 156 26.71 13.07 5.10
CA ARG A 156 25.83 11.94 5.42
C ARG A 156 25.30 11.33 4.15
N LEU A 157 25.12 10.01 4.11
CA LEU A 157 24.50 9.35 2.96
C LEU A 157 23.12 9.96 2.63
N ARG A 158 22.34 10.33 3.65
CA ARG A 158 21.01 10.94 3.49
C ARG A 158 21.01 12.26 2.73
N ASP A 159 22.13 13.01 2.71
CA ASP A 159 22.23 14.30 2.03
C ASP A 159 22.10 14.16 0.50
N PHE A 160 22.22 12.93 0.01
CA PHE A 160 22.13 12.53 -1.39
C PHE A 160 20.80 11.86 -1.76
N ARG A 161 19.84 11.74 -0.83
CA ARG A 161 18.50 11.20 -1.13
C ARG A 161 17.78 12.04 -2.19
N GLY A 162 16.98 11.38 -3.01
CA GLY A 162 16.26 12.02 -4.13
C GLY A 162 17.14 12.41 -5.33
N LYS A 163 18.45 12.13 -5.30
CA LYS A 163 19.38 12.35 -6.41
C LYS A 163 19.87 11.01 -6.95
N LYS A 164 20.12 10.95 -8.27
CA LYS A 164 20.87 9.84 -8.87
C LYS A 164 22.32 9.91 -8.39
N THR A 165 22.68 9.04 -7.47
CA THR A 165 23.98 9.04 -6.79
C THR A 165 24.73 7.74 -7.08
N LEU A 166 25.96 7.85 -7.59
CA LEU A 166 26.87 6.72 -7.77
C LEU A 166 27.82 6.66 -6.57
N LEU A 167 27.73 5.60 -5.79
CA LEU A 167 28.70 5.30 -4.74
C LEU A 167 29.87 4.53 -5.36
N TYR A 168 31.06 5.10 -5.27
CA TYR A 168 32.29 4.49 -5.76
C TYR A 168 33.25 4.25 -4.59
N VAL A 169 33.65 3.00 -4.41
CA VAL A 169 34.65 2.61 -3.40
C VAL A 169 35.94 2.32 -4.15
N TRP A 170 37.02 3.01 -3.78
CA TRP A 170 38.36 2.76 -4.33
C TRP A 170 39.33 2.34 -3.23
N GLY A 171 40.48 1.81 -3.65
CA GLY A 171 41.69 1.78 -2.85
C GLY A 171 42.90 1.63 -3.77
N SER A 172 44.04 2.15 -3.34
CA SER A 172 45.26 2.25 -4.15
C SER A 172 46.25 1.12 -3.87
N TRP A 173 45.77 -0.02 -3.41
CA TRP A 173 46.62 -1.18 -3.09
C TRP A 173 47.23 -1.80 -4.35
#